data_AF-A0A358DUB3-F1
#
_entry.id   AF-A0A358DUB3-F1
#
_cell.length_a   1.000
_cell.length_b   1.000
_cell.length_c   1.000
_cell.angle_alpha   90.00
_cell.angle_beta   90.00
_cell.angle_gamma   90.00
#
_symmetry.space_group_name_H-M   'P 1'
#
loop_
_entity.id
_entity.type
_entity.pdbx_description
1 polymer ?
#
loop_
_entity_poly.entity_id
_entity_poly.type
_entity_poly.pdbx_seq_one_letter_code
_entity_poly.pdbx_strand_id
1 'polypeptide(L)' 'GVEIEPAVADGDRAMILSQVENGVAVRMALQLMLLGRSES' A
#
# COMPACT_ATOMS: atom_id res chain seq x y z
N GLY A 1 4.54 -12.31 13.19
CA GLY A 1 4.03 -10.94 13.38
C GLY A 1 4.00 -10.69 14.86
N VAL A 2 4.37 -9.48 15.28
CA VAL A 2 4.05 -9.04 16.64
C VAL A 2 2.68 -8.38 16.55
N GLU A 3 1.70 -8.90 17.28
CA GLU A 3 0.37 -8.31 17.34
C GLU A 3 0.42 -6.99 18.10
N ILE A 4 -0.46 -6.06 17.73
CA ILE A 4 -0.63 -4.77 18.39
C ILE A 4 -1.99 -4.74 19.07
N GLU A 5 -2.11 -3.92 20.11
CA GLU A 5 -3.39 -3.73 20.80
C GLU A 5 -4.51 -3.34 19.82
N PRO A 6 -5.71 -3.95 19.91
CA PRO A 6 -6.80 -3.67 18.99
C PRO A 6 -7.19 -2.19 18.93
N ALA A 7 -7.15 -1.49 20.07
CA ALA A 7 -7.43 -0.06 20.13
C ALA A 7 -6.39 0.80 19.37
N VAL A 8 -5.18 0.27 19.15
CA VAL A 8 -4.15 0.91 18.32
C VAL A 8 -4.36 0.55 16.84
N ALA A 9 -4.73 -0.70 16.55
CA ALA A 9 -5.00 -1.16 15.19
C ALA A 9 -6.18 -0.41 14.54
N ASP A 10 -7.26 -0.23 15.28
CA ASP A 10 -8.54 0.34 14.80
C ASP A 10 -8.82 1.77 15.32
N GLY A 11 -7.86 2.40 15.99
CA GLY A 11 -8.05 3.74 16.58
C GLY A 11 -8.16 4.86 15.53
N ASP A 12 -8.51 6.07 15.98
CA ASP A 12 -8.75 7.24 15.10
C ASP A 12 -7.57 7.62 14.18
N ARG A 13 -6.36 7.18 14.51
CA ARG A 13 -5.14 7.40 13.72
C ARG A 13 -4.70 6.16 12.93
N ALA A 14 -5.57 5.17 12.79
CA ALA A 14 -5.31 3.97 12.02
C ALA A 14 -5.03 4.34 10.55
N MET A 15 -3.86 3.92 10.05
CA MET A 15 -3.43 4.21 8.68
C MET A 15 -3.37 2.98 7.78
N ILE A 16 -3.79 1.81 8.27
CA ILE A 16 -3.60 0.53 7.56
C ILE A 16 -4.19 0.54 6.15
N LEU A 17 -5.41 1.08 5.99
CA LEU A 17 -6.06 1.16 4.68
C LEU A 17 -5.30 2.09 3.74
N SER A 18 -4.92 3.29 4.20
CA SER A 18 -4.13 4.24 3.40
C SER A 18 -2.75 3.68 3.03
N GLN A 19 -2.11 2.93 3.93
CA GLN A 19 -0.85 2.26 3.67
C GLN A 19 -0.99 1.18 2.59
N VAL A 20 -2.04 0.36 2.68
CA VAL A 20 -2.32 -0.70 1.70
C VAL A 20 -2.63 -0.08 0.34
N GLU A 21 -3.51 0.93 0.30
CA GLU A 21 -3.87 1.65 -0.92
C GLU A 21 -2.63 2.28 -1.58
N ASN A 22 -1.82 3.00 -0.81
CA ASN A 22 -0.58 3.61 -1.31
C ASN A 22 0.39 2.54 -1.84
N GLY A 23 0.53 1.41 -1.14
CA GLY A 23 1.38 0.31 -1.57
C GLY A 23 0.93 -0.31 -2.89
N VAL A 24 -0.38 -0.50 -3.08
CA VAL A 24 -0.95 -0.96 -4.35
C VAL A 24 -0.71 0.07 -5.45
N ALA A 25 -1.01 1.34 -5.20
CA ALA A 25 -0.83 2.42 -6.17
C ALA A 25 0.61 2.51 -6.67
N VAL A 26 1.60 2.48 -5.78
CA VAL A 26 3.03 2.49 -6.15
C VAL A 26 3.40 1.27 -7.00
N ARG A 27 2.93 0.07 -6.64
CA ARG A 27 3.20 -1.14 -7.42
C ARG A 27 2.59 -1.06 -8.82
N MET A 28 1.37 -0.53 -8.96
CA MET A 28 0.72 -0.36 -10.26
C MET A 28 1.45 0.68 -11.12
N ALA A 29 1.88 1.79 -10.52
CA ALA A 29 2.69 2.80 -11.20
C ALA A 29 4.01 2.22 -11.73
N LEU A 30 4.72 1.43 -10.90
CA LEU A 30 5.95 0.77 -11.33
C LEU A 30 5.72 -0.23 -12.48
N GLN A 31 4.67 -1.05 -12.41
CA GLN A 31 4.33 -1.96 -13.51
C GLN A 31 4.00 -1.20 -14.79
N LEU A 32 3.24 -0.12 -14.72
CA LEU A 32 2.98 0.73 -15.88
C LEU A 32 4.28 1.29 -16.47
N MET A 33 5.16 1.82 -15.62
CA MET A 33 6.43 2.41 -16.05
C MET A 33 7.39 1.40 -16.65
N LEU A 34 7.44 0.16 -16.14
CA LEU A 34 8.37 -0.87 -16.60
C LEU A 34 7.82 -1.65 -17.79
N LEU A 35 6.54 -2.04 -17.76
CA LEU A 35 5.89 -2.82 -18.82
C LEU A 35 5.45 -1.92 -19.99
N GLY A 36 5.02 -0.69 -19.73
CA GLY A 36 4.68 0.28 -20.79
C GLY A 36 5.90 0.79 -21.55
N ARG A 37 7.12 0.65 -21.01
CA ARG A 37 8.38 0.94 -21.72
C ARG A 37 8.87 -0.22 -22.58
N SER A 38 8.38 -1.44 -22.37
CA SER A 38 8.74 -2.61 -23.21
C SER A 38 7.93 -2.74 -24.49
N GLU A 39 6.90 -1.90 -24.70
CA GLU A 39 6.11 -1.85 -25.94
C GLU A 39 6.59 -0.74 -26.91
N SER A 40 7.87 -0.39 -26.91
CA SER A 40 8.49 0.54 -27.88
C SER A 40 9.62 -0.12 -28.65
#